data_AF-A8PB25-F1
#
_entry.id   AF-A8PB25-F1
#
_cell.length_a   1.000
_cell.length_b   1.000
_cell.length_c   1.000
_cell.angle_alpha   90.00
_cell.angle_beta   90.00
_cell.angle_gamma   90.00
#
_symmetry.space_group_name_H-M   'P 1'
#
loop_
_entity.id
_entity.type
_entity.pdbx_description
1 polymer ?
#
loop_
_entity_poly.entity_id
_entity_poly.type
_entity_poly.pdbx_seq_one_letter_code
_entity_poly.pdbx_strand_id
1 'polypeptide(L)'
;MSSSDIVIHAEKWHELIKMSSSDIVIHAEKWHELIKMSSSDIVIFAEKCHELIKMSSSGIVIFAEEWRELFKIPSSDIVIYAEKWRELIKMSSSDILLSVEKCYELMK
;
A
#
# COMPACT_ATOMS: atom_id res chain seq x y z
N MET A 1 -24.13 12.01 2.30
CA MET A 1 -22.93 12.16 3.15
C MET A 1 -21.80 12.54 2.22
N SER A 2 -21.05 13.60 2.52
CA SER A 2 -20.00 14.10 1.63
C SER A 2 -18.86 13.07 1.59
N SER A 3 -18.79 12.24 0.54
CA SER A 3 -17.60 11.44 0.24
C SER A 3 -16.49 12.43 -0.07
N SER A 4 -15.52 12.54 0.83
CA SER A 4 -14.43 13.51 0.69
C SER A 4 -13.23 12.76 0.18
N ASP A 5 -13.18 12.50 -1.12
CA ASP A 5 -12.08 11.76 -1.75
C ASP A 5 -10.78 12.53 -1.53
N ILE A 6 -9.70 11.80 -1.25
CA ILE A 6 -8.38 12.40 -1.10
C ILE A 6 -7.48 11.92 -2.23
N VAL A 7 -6.96 12.87 -3.00
CA VAL A 7 -5.96 12.62 -4.04
C VAL A 7 -4.69 13.37 -3.69
N ILE A 8 -3.57 12.64 -3.62
CA ILE A 8 -2.28 13.17 -3.25
C ILE A 8 -1.26 12.85 -4.34
N HIS A 9 -0.45 13.85 -4.70
CA HIS A 9 0.73 13.71 -5.54
C HIS A 9 1.93 14.31 -4.80
N ALA A 10 3.02 13.57 -4.68
CA ALA A 10 4.30 14.18 -4.34
C ALA A 10 5.47 13.37 -4.86
N GLU A 11 6.58 14.03 -5.19
CA GLU A 11 7.80 13.32 -5.61
C GLU A 11 8.34 12.42 -4.49
N LYS A 12 8.31 12.90 -3.24
CA LYS A 12 8.81 12.14 -2.09
C LYS A 12 7.89 12.30 -0.90
N TRP A 13 7.62 11.17 -0.26
CA TRP A 13 6.94 11.09 1.01
C TRP A 13 7.83 10.39 2.03
N HIS A 14 8.07 11.08 3.15
CA HIS A 14 8.89 10.56 4.23
C HIS A 14 8.02 9.90 5.30
N GLU A 15 7.01 10.61 5.81
CA GLU A 15 6.04 10.10 6.77
C GLU A 15 4.63 10.63 6.46
N LEU A 16 3.63 9.74 6.51
CA LEU A 16 2.21 10.12 6.54
C LEU A 16 1.58 9.57 7.82
N ILE A 17 1.14 10.48 8.71
CA ILE A 17 0.81 10.13 10.10
C ILE A 17 -0.58 9.49 10.23
N LYS A 18 -1.59 9.95 9.48
CA LYS A 18 -2.93 9.33 9.46
C LYS A 18 -3.83 9.93 8.39
N MET A 19 -4.56 9.09 7.64
CA MET A 19 -5.65 9.56 6.78
C MET A 19 -6.91 8.73 6.97
N SER A 20 -8.06 9.39 6.82
CA SER A 20 -9.38 8.77 6.84
C SER A 20 -10.27 9.44 5.80
N SER A 21 -10.80 8.65 4.88
CA SER A 21 -11.64 9.10 3.76
C SER A 21 -12.62 7.99 3.36
N SER A 22 -13.53 8.29 2.44
CA SER A 22 -14.23 7.25 1.67
C SER A 22 -13.27 6.59 0.69
N ASP A 23 -12.57 7.40 -0.11
CA ASP A 23 -11.60 6.94 -1.12
C ASP A 23 -10.27 7.70 -0.97
N ILE A 24 -9.15 6.99 -1.16
CA ILE A 24 -7.82 7.60 -1.14
C ILE A 24 -6.98 7.11 -2.33
N VAL A 25 -6.45 8.06 -3.08
CA VAL A 25 -5.50 7.82 -4.18
C VAL A 25 -4.19 8.56 -3.92
N ILE A 26 -3.08 7.82 -3.95
CA ILE A 26 -1.74 8.37 -3.69
C ILE A 26 -0.80 8.04 -4.85
N HIS A 27 -0.15 9.06 -5.38
CA HIS A 27 0.96 8.95 -6.32
C HIS A 27 2.23 9.51 -5.69
N ALA A 28 3.28 8.69 -5.61
CA ALA A 28 4.59 9.17 -5.17
C ALA A 28 5.75 8.44 -5.81
N GLU A 29 6.78 9.12 -6.31
CA GLU A 29 7.95 8.42 -6.86
C GLU A 29 8.64 7.59 -5.76
N LYS A 30 8.85 8.19 -4.58
CA LYS A 30 9.50 7.50 -3.45
C LYS A 30 8.70 7.62 -2.17
N TRP A 31 8.54 6.48 -1.52
CA TRP A 31 7.88 6.36 -0.23
C TRP A 31 8.77 5.68 0.79
N HIS A 32 8.93 6.32 1.96
CA HIS A 32 9.72 5.76 3.05
C HIS A 32 8.82 5.09 4.08
N GLU A 33 7.85 5.80 4.65
CA GLU A 33 7.01 5.26 5.73
C GLU A 33 5.54 5.70 5.63
N LEU A 34 4.61 4.73 5.66
CA LEU A 34 3.17 4.96 5.83
C LEU A 34 2.69 4.45 7.18
N ILE A 35 2.17 5.33 8.05
CA ILE A 35 1.85 4.99 9.44
C ILE A 35 0.40 4.48 9.61
N LYS A 36 -0.61 5.06 8.93
CA LYS A 36 -2.00 4.56 9.01
C LYS A 36 -2.99 5.14 7.99
N MET A 37 -3.70 4.28 7.27
CA MET A 37 -4.86 4.69 6.43
C MET A 37 -6.12 3.89 6.76
N SER A 38 -7.27 4.55 6.71
CA SER A 38 -8.60 3.95 6.82
C SER A 38 -9.49 4.49 5.71
N SER A 39 -9.98 3.62 4.85
CA SER A 39 -10.80 3.98 3.69
C SER A 39 -11.80 2.87 3.37
N SER A 40 -12.74 3.12 2.46
CA SER A 40 -13.43 2.04 1.76
C SER A 40 -12.52 1.48 0.67
N ASP A 41 -11.92 2.35 -0.13
CA ASP A 41 -10.95 1.97 -1.15
C ASP A 41 -9.64 2.78 -1.05
N ILE A 42 -8.52 2.10 -1.29
CA ILE A 42 -7.19 2.72 -1.32
C ILE A 42 -6.44 2.27 -2.57
N VAL A 43 -5.91 3.25 -3.32
CA VAL A 43 -5.05 3.02 -4.47
C VAL A 43 -3.72 3.75 -4.29
N ILE A 44 -2.62 3.03 -4.43
CA ILE A 44 -1.25 3.55 -4.27
C ILE A 44 -0.42 3.23 -5.51
N PHE A 45 0.23 4.24 -6.06
CA PHE A 45 1.26 4.12 -7.08
C PHE A 45 2.58 4.68 -6.57
N ALA A 46 3.63 3.87 -6.62
CA ALA A 46 4.98 4.34 -6.35
C ALA A 46 6.05 3.74 -7.26
N GLU A 47 7.20 4.40 -7.43
CA GLU A 47 8.36 3.69 -8.02
C GLU A 47 9.04 2.87 -6.94
N LYS A 48 9.26 3.46 -5.76
CA LYS A 48 9.92 2.79 -4.63
C LYS A 48 9.12 2.96 -3.36
N CYS A 49 8.82 1.84 -2.70
CA CYS A 49 8.27 1.83 -1.35
C CYS A 49 9.18 1.05 -0.40
N HIS A 50 9.63 1.71 0.66
CA HIS A 50 10.42 1.07 1.70
C HIS A 50 9.53 0.36 2.70
N GLU A 51 8.63 1.07 3.36
CA GLU A 51 7.84 0.51 4.45
C GLU A 51 6.38 0.95 4.40
N LEU A 52 5.48 -0.04 4.54
CA LEU A 52 4.05 0.21 4.72
C LEU A 52 3.54 -0.52 5.97
N ILE A 53 3.09 0.28 6.96
CA ILE A 53 2.87 -0.20 8.33
C ILE A 53 1.43 -0.67 8.54
N LYS A 54 0.42 0.07 8.06
CA LYS A 54 -0.99 -0.26 8.34
C LYS A 54 -2.02 0.37 7.40
N MET A 55 -2.79 -0.47 6.71
CA MET A 55 -3.98 -0.05 5.96
C MET A 55 -5.19 -0.87 6.37
N SER A 56 -6.35 -0.22 6.48
CA SER A 56 -7.63 -0.87 6.70
C SER A 56 -8.61 -0.40 5.64
N SER A 57 -9.11 -1.32 4.83
CA SER A 57 -9.98 -1.03 3.69
C SER A 57 -10.90 -2.20 3.39
N SER A 58 -11.92 -1.99 2.56
CA SER A 58 -12.56 -3.11 1.85
C SER A 58 -11.72 -3.54 0.65
N GLY A 59 -11.20 -2.57 -0.12
CA GLY A 59 -10.34 -2.82 -1.28
C GLY A 59 -9.02 -2.08 -1.18
N ILE A 60 -7.92 -2.76 -1.53
CA ILE A 60 -6.58 -2.17 -1.61
C ILE A 60 -5.91 -2.59 -2.91
N VAL A 61 -5.43 -1.60 -3.66
CA VAL A 61 -4.65 -1.81 -4.87
C VAL A 61 -3.32 -1.06 -4.76
N ILE A 62 -2.22 -1.78 -4.94
CA ILE A 62 -0.86 -1.24 -4.81
C ILE A 62 -0.04 -1.60 -6.04
N PHE A 63 0.60 -0.61 -6.64
CA PHE A 63 1.61 -0.76 -7.69
C PHE A 63 2.92 -0.13 -7.22
N ALA A 64 4.02 -0.90 -7.20
CA ALA A 64 5.34 -0.26 -7.26
C ALA A 64 6.43 -1.07 -7.94
N GLU A 65 7.41 -0.41 -8.55
CA GLU A 65 8.54 -1.10 -9.16
C GLU A 65 9.39 -1.83 -8.11
N GLU A 66 9.71 -1.16 -6.99
CA GLU A 66 10.52 -1.73 -5.92
C GLU A 66 9.83 -1.62 -4.56
N TRP A 67 9.60 -2.77 -3.93
CA TRP A 67 9.09 -2.90 -2.58
C TRP A 67 10.13 -3.53 -1.65
N ARG A 68 10.34 -2.93 -0.48
CA ARG A 68 11.15 -3.56 0.57
C ARG A 68 10.32 -4.30 1.59
N GLU A 69 9.43 -3.64 2.31
CA GLU A 69 8.76 -4.21 3.49
C GLU A 69 7.27 -3.90 3.54
N LEU A 70 6.48 -4.92 3.91
CA LEU A 70 5.04 -4.80 4.15
C LEU A 70 4.64 -5.47 5.47
N PHE A 71 4.14 -4.68 6.42
CA PHE A 71 3.94 -5.12 7.79
C PHE A 71 2.52 -5.61 8.11
N LYS A 72 1.45 -4.94 7.62
CA LYS A 72 0.07 -5.33 7.97
C LYS A 72 -1.03 -4.71 7.11
N ILE A 73 -1.79 -5.54 6.41
CA ILE A 73 -3.01 -5.13 5.69
C ILE A 73 -4.20 -6.04 6.07
N PRO A 74 -5.09 -5.60 6.99
CA PRO A 74 -6.45 -6.12 7.09
C PRO A 74 -7.35 -5.52 6.00
N SER A 75 -7.75 -6.34 5.03
CA SER A 75 -8.69 -5.95 3.97
C SER A 75 -9.58 -7.12 3.60
N SER A 76 -10.72 -6.86 2.95
CA SER A 76 -11.47 -7.92 2.28
C SER A 76 -10.70 -8.39 1.05
N ASP A 77 -10.30 -7.43 0.20
CA ASP A 77 -9.60 -7.69 -1.06
C ASP A 77 -8.28 -6.93 -1.11
N ILE A 78 -7.21 -7.59 -1.56
CA ILE A 78 -5.90 -6.97 -1.77
C ILE A 78 -5.31 -7.39 -3.11
N VAL A 79 -4.90 -6.41 -3.91
CA VAL A 79 -4.17 -6.59 -5.15
C VAL A 79 -2.84 -5.84 -5.08
N ILE A 80 -1.73 -6.56 -5.27
CA ILE A 80 -0.39 -5.99 -5.25
C ILE A 80 0.37 -6.42 -6.50
N TYR A 81 0.93 -5.42 -7.19
CA TYR A 81 1.87 -5.61 -8.29
C TYR A 81 3.22 -5.00 -7.94
N ALA A 82 4.28 -5.79 -8.07
CA ALA A 82 5.63 -5.28 -7.96
C ALA A 82 6.63 -5.94 -8.92
N GLU A 83 7.59 -5.17 -9.44
CA GLU A 83 8.68 -5.77 -10.22
C GLU A 83 9.68 -6.45 -9.29
N LYS A 84 10.03 -5.80 -8.17
CA LYS A 84 10.96 -6.33 -7.16
C LYS A 84 10.36 -6.25 -5.78
N TRP A 85 10.45 -7.34 -5.04
CA TRP A 85 10.01 -7.43 -3.66
C TRP A 85 11.10 -8.04 -2.78
N ARG A 86 11.40 -7.41 -1.64
CA ARG A 86 12.40 -7.95 -0.71
C ARG A 86 11.80 -8.77 0.41
N GLU A 87 10.88 -8.22 1.20
CA GLU A 87 10.40 -8.85 2.44
C GLU A 87 8.88 -8.70 2.61
N LEU A 88 8.19 -9.78 2.98
CA LEU A 88 6.77 -9.80 3.30
C LEU A 88 6.59 -10.27 4.75
N ILE A 89 5.89 -9.49 5.57
CA ILE A 89 5.78 -9.78 7.01
C ILE A 89 4.36 -10.17 7.42
N LYS A 90 3.29 -9.59 6.82
CA LYS A 90 1.91 -10.07 7.04
C LYS A 90 0.83 -9.46 6.15
N MET A 91 0.00 -10.31 5.56
CA MET A 91 -1.30 -9.92 4.98
C MET A 91 -2.41 -10.79 5.56
N SER A 92 -3.57 -10.20 5.82
CA SER A 92 -4.74 -10.93 6.32
C SER A 92 -5.97 -10.43 5.59
N SER A 93 -6.39 -11.18 4.58
CA SER A 93 -7.52 -10.85 3.72
C SER A 93 -8.19 -12.12 3.24
N SER A 94 -9.47 -11.99 2.87
CA SER A 94 -10.26 -13.08 2.30
C SER A 94 -9.75 -13.43 0.89
N ASP A 95 -9.36 -12.43 0.10
CA ASP A 95 -8.84 -12.59 -1.26
C ASP A 95 -7.58 -11.74 -1.49
N ILE A 96 -6.44 -12.42 -1.71
CA ILE A 96 -5.14 -11.80 -1.97
C ILE A 96 -4.64 -12.21 -3.35
N LEU A 97 -4.40 -11.21 -4.21
CA LEU A 97 -3.67 -11.36 -5.46
C LEU A 97 -2.31 -10.64 -5.35
N LEU A 98 -1.23 -11.41 -5.37
CA LEU A 98 0.14 -10.90 -5.37
C LEU A 98 0.83 -11.31 -6.67
N SER A 99 1.27 -10.31 -7.44
CA SER A 99 2.08 -10.51 -8.64
C SER A 99 3.44 -9.82 -8.45
N VAL A 100 4.49 -10.64 -8.41
CA VAL A 100 5.87 -10.17 -8.21
C VAL A 100 6.77 -10.79 -9.27
N GLU A 101 7.52 -9.97 -10.01
CA GLU A 101 8.46 -10.48 -11.02
C GLU A 101 9.73 -11.06 -10.37
N LYS A 102 10.29 -10.37 -9.37
CA LYS A 102 11.50 -10.78 -8.65
C LYS A 102 11.29 -10.66 -7.14
N CYS A 103 11.31 -11.80 -6.44
CA CYS A 103 11.17 -11.83 -4.99
C CYS A 103 12.46 -12.36 -4.35
N TYR A 104 13.00 -11.64 -3.37
CA TYR A 104 14.32 -11.93 -2.78
C TYR A 104 14.23 -12.63 -1.41
N GLU A 105 13.21 -12.37 -0.60
CA GLU A 105 12.86 -13.16 0.59
C GLU A 105 11.33 -13.30 0.72
N LEU A 106 10.85 -14.53 0.58
CA LEU A 106 9.52 -14.95 1.02
C LEU A 106 9.71 -15.74 2.31
N MET A 107 9.23 -15.26 3.46
CA MET A 107 9.16 -16.13 4.63
C MET A 107 7.89 -15.99 5.47
N LYS A 108 7.21 -17.15 5.51
CA LYS A 108 6.31 -17.75 6.52
C LYS A 108 4.87 -17.27 6.62
#